data_AF-A0A7J4QQC9-F1
#
_entry.id   AF-A0A7J4QQC9-F1
#
_cell.length_a   1.000
_cell.length_b   1.000
_cell.length_c   1.000
_cell.angle_alpha   90.00
_cell.angle_beta   90.00
_cell.angle_gamma   90.00
#
_symmetry.space_group_name_H-M   'P 1'
#
loop_
_entity.id
_entity.type
_entity.pdbx_description
1 polymer ?
#
loop_
_entity_poly.entity_id
_entity_poly.type
_entity_poly.pdbx_seq_one_letter_code
_entity_poly.pdbx_strand_id
1 'polypeptide(L)'
;MADGSALINAMYDYEGFNDGEYGPTNKTIPENDNRKWAMDFIAEALMSTEPDEAGQPSPTAMVIFDESRHPQNALLADSYNTIYFLLVYFTGEGLAMLLLFLVLFVTFEAVLLKKRDPEPWRHVFSIIYYGFGDANRYTYYAKSEKIRQVFLSKVRNQNGLTREEFHAMPAKDLVALINDPVLAKFAIEPSKYSLEQTVAVVKRIKAWGRT
;
A
#
# COMPACT_ATOMS: atom_id res chain seq x y z
N MET A 1 41.40 -55.23 9.62
CA MET A 1 40.20 -55.40 10.46
C MET A 1 39.88 -54.03 11.02
N ALA A 2 38.89 -53.34 10.46
CA ALA A 2 38.38 -52.13 11.10
C ALA A 2 37.56 -52.62 12.29
N ASP A 3 38.08 -52.41 13.49
CA ASP A 3 37.42 -52.82 14.73
C ASP A 3 36.04 -52.18 14.78
N GLY A 4 35.02 -53.03 14.76
CA GLY A 4 33.63 -52.63 14.66
C GLY A 4 33.22 -51.95 15.94
N SER A 5 33.42 -50.62 15.95
CA SER A 5 32.82 -49.64 16.85
C SER A 5 33.51 -49.46 18.21
N ALA A 6 34.46 -48.52 18.23
CA ALA A 6 34.89 -47.83 19.45
C ALA A 6 33.71 -47.29 20.27
N LEU A 7 32.55 -47.03 19.64
CA LEU A 7 31.34 -46.55 20.30
C LEU A 7 30.58 -47.68 21.02
N ILE A 8 30.57 -48.89 20.48
CA ILE A 8 30.03 -50.08 21.16
C ILE A 8 30.90 -50.40 22.37
N ASN A 9 32.22 -50.44 22.17
CA ASN A 9 33.17 -50.71 23.25
C ASN A 9 33.07 -49.64 24.36
N ALA A 10 33.02 -48.37 24.00
CA ALA A 10 32.79 -47.26 24.94
C ALA A 10 31.45 -47.34 25.69
N MET A 11 30.41 -47.94 25.09
CA MET A 11 29.12 -48.04 25.74
C MET A 11 29.07 -49.20 26.72
N TYR A 12 29.69 -50.35 26.41
CA TYR A 12 29.81 -51.47 27.35
C TYR A 12 30.85 -51.19 28.45
N ASP A 13 31.93 -50.50 28.13
CA ASP A 13 32.93 -49.98 29.06
C ASP A 13 32.70 -48.48 29.36
N TYR A 14 31.58 -48.21 30.03
CA TYR A 14 31.18 -46.84 30.37
C TYR A 14 32.14 -46.20 31.41
N GLU A 15 32.82 -47.01 32.24
CA GLU A 15 33.80 -46.54 33.22
C GLU A 15 35.06 -46.06 32.53
N GLY A 16 35.68 -46.89 31.67
CA GLY A 16 36.85 -46.50 30.87
C GLY A 16 36.55 -45.33 29.94
N PHE A 17 35.34 -45.25 29.36
CA PHE A 17 34.92 -44.10 28.56
C PHE A 17 34.79 -42.80 29.37
N ASN A 18 34.22 -42.87 30.58
CA ASN A 18 34.08 -41.71 31.45
C ASN A 18 35.44 -41.25 32.02
N ASP A 19 36.37 -42.18 32.19
CA ASP A 19 37.74 -41.92 32.64
C ASP A 19 38.69 -41.48 31.51
N GLY A 20 38.19 -41.46 30.27
CA GLY A 20 38.88 -40.90 29.10
C GLY A 20 39.79 -41.88 28.35
N GLU A 21 39.66 -43.18 28.58
CA GLU A 21 40.43 -44.24 27.89
C GLU A 21 40.18 -44.24 26.36
N TYR A 22 38.99 -43.80 25.96
CA TYR A 22 38.57 -43.68 24.56
C TYR A 22 38.72 -42.27 23.97
N GLY A 23 39.43 -41.36 24.66
CA GLY A 23 39.69 -39.97 24.25
C GLY A 23 38.96 -38.93 25.12
N PRO A 24 39.18 -37.63 24.87
CA PRO A 24 38.55 -36.56 25.64
C PRO A 24 37.05 -36.46 25.32
N THR A 25 36.20 -36.60 26.34
CA THR A 25 34.74 -36.58 26.18
C THR A 25 34.11 -35.47 27.05
N ASN A 26 33.08 -34.81 26.50
CA ASN A 26 32.33 -33.76 27.23
C ASN A 26 31.00 -34.29 27.79
N LYS A 27 30.70 -35.57 27.58
CA LYS A 27 29.44 -36.22 27.96
C LYS A 27 29.75 -37.60 28.52
N THR A 28 29.33 -37.83 29.75
CA THR A 28 29.48 -39.13 30.41
C THR A 28 28.34 -40.07 30.02
N ILE A 29 28.63 -41.36 29.98
CA ILE A 29 27.65 -42.43 29.80
C ILE A 29 27.22 -42.90 31.20
N PRO A 30 25.91 -42.87 31.53
CA PRO A 30 25.43 -43.40 32.81
C PRO A 30 25.53 -44.93 32.84
N GLU A 31 25.67 -45.50 34.05
CA GLU A 31 25.71 -46.96 34.24
C GLU A 31 24.47 -47.65 33.64
N ASN A 32 23.28 -47.10 33.94
CA ASN A 32 22.00 -47.58 33.46
C ASN A 32 21.53 -46.82 32.21
N ASP A 33 22.07 -47.20 31.06
CA ASP A 33 21.72 -46.63 29.76
C ASP A 33 20.82 -47.57 28.96
N ASN A 34 19.61 -47.11 28.62
CA ASN A 34 18.67 -47.86 27.79
C ASN A 34 19.24 -48.24 26.42
N ARG A 35 20.28 -47.53 25.95
CA ARG A 35 20.98 -47.83 24.69
C ARG A 35 21.73 -49.15 24.74
N LYS A 36 22.25 -49.57 25.91
CA LYS A 36 22.87 -50.90 26.09
C LYS A 36 21.86 -52.00 25.79
N TRP A 37 20.66 -51.87 26.36
CA TRP A 37 19.55 -52.81 26.15
C TRP A 37 19.14 -52.94 24.68
N ALA A 38 19.08 -51.82 23.95
CA ALA A 38 18.77 -51.84 22.53
C ALA A 38 19.85 -52.56 21.72
N MET A 39 21.12 -52.37 22.07
CA MET A 39 22.23 -53.08 21.42
C MET A 39 22.26 -54.57 21.75
N ASP A 40 21.95 -54.95 22.98
CA ASP A 40 21.84 -56.35 23.39
C ASP A 40 20.77 -57.08 22.57
N PHE A 41 19.60 -56.43 22.39
CA PHE A 41 18.52 -56.98 21.56
C PHE A 41 18.91 -57.12 20.09
N ILE A 42 19.59 -56.12 19.52
CA ILE A 42 20.08 -56.19 18.13
C ILE A 42 21.15 -57.27 18.00
N ALA A 43 22.07 -57.37 18.96
CA ALA A 43 23.11 -58.39 18.95
C ALA A 43 22.52 -59.80 19.02
N GLU A 44 21.57 -60.03 19.93
CA GLU A 44 20.84 -61.31 20.06
C GLU A 44 20.09 -61.66 18.77
N ALA A 45 19.42 -60.70 18.14
CA ALA A 45 18.69 -60.91 16.90
C ALA A 45 19.60 -61.27 15.70
N LEU A 46 20.90 -60.97 15.80
CA LEU A 46 21.91 -61.26 14.76
C LEU A 46 22.75 -62.49 15.06
N MET A 47 22.58 -63.13 16.23
CA MET A 47 23.32 -64.34 16.58
C MET A 47 22.94 -65.52 15.68
N SER A 48 23.91 -66.37 15.38
CA SER A 48 23.69 -67.64 14.71
C SER A 48 22.81 -68.54 15.57
N THR A 49 21.92 -69.29 14.92
CA THR A 49 21.05 -70.28 15.58
C THR A 49 21.62 -71.70 15.52
N GLU A 50 22.82 -71.85 14.93
CA GLU A 50 23.48 -73.14 14.79
C GLU A 50 24.14 -73.58 16.12
N PRO A 51 24.02 -74.87 16.51
CA PRO A 51 24.50 -75.35 17.81
C PRO A 51 26.02 -75.19 18.02
N ASP A 52 26.80 -75.22 16.94
CA ASP A 52 28.26 -75.12 16.97
C ASP A 52 28.78 -73.67 16.85
N GLU A 53 27.87 -72.71 16.62
CA GLU A 53 28.18 -71.28 16.40
C GLU A 53 27.59 -70.38 17.50
N ALA A 54 27.39 -70.94 18.70
CA ALA A 54 26.84 -70.22 19.84
C ALA A 54 27.67 -68.96 20.16
N GLY A 55 27.03 -67.80 20.09
CA GLY A 55 27.66 -66.49 20.36
C GLY A 55 28.39 -65.87 19.17
N GLN A 56 28.33 -66.48 17.97
CA GLN A 56 28.87 -65.89 16.75
C GLN A 56 27.76 -65.17 15.96
N PRO A 57 28.07 -64.05 15.28
CA PRO A 57 27.10 -63.40 14.39
C PRO A 57 26.81 -64.30 13.18
N SER A 58 25.55 -64.34 12.76
CA SER A 58 25.15 -65.04 11.53
C SER A 58 25.93 -64.52 10.32
N PRO A 59 26.32 -65.36 9.34
CA PRO A 59 27.04 -64.95 8.14
C PRO A 59 26.34 -63.86 7.31
N THR A 60 25.02 -63.69 7.50
CA THR A 60 24.18 -62.68 6.83
C THR A 60 23.77 -61.52 7.73
N ALA A 61 24.34 -61.41 8.94
CA ALA A 61 24.06 -60.33 9.87
C ALA A 61 24.52 -58.98 9.29
N MET A 62 23.55 -58.17 8.87
CA MET A 62 23.78 -56.80 8.43
C MET A 62 22.76 -55.88 9.08
N VAL A 63 23.25 -54.88 9.82
CA VAL A 63 22.42 -53.80 10.35
C VAL A 63 22.53 -52.62 9.41
N ILE A 64 21.39 -52.19 8.85
CA ILE A 64 21.29 -50.95 8.07
C ILE A 64 20.56 -49.94 8.93
N PHE A 65 21.28 -48.92 9.39
CA PHE A 65 20.66 -47.77 10.03
C PHE A 65 20.09 -46.87 8.93
N ASP A 66 18.77 -46.87 8.78
CA ASP A 66 18.11 -45.89 7.93
C ASP A 66 18.07 -44.55 8.66
N GLU A 67 19.03 -43.67 8.35
CA GLU A 67 19.06 -42.29 8.83
C GLU A 67 18.06 -41.39 8.09
N SER A 68 16.96 -41.95 7.55
CA SER A 68 15.94 -41.16 6.89
C SER A 68 15.42 -40.10 7.88
N ARG A 69 15.93 -38.88 7.70
CA ARG A 69 15.57 -37.70 8.47
C ARG A 69 14.11 -37.44 8.18
N HIS A 70 13.21 -37.93 9.04
CA HIS A 70 11.83 -37.49 8.99
C HIS A 70 11.83 -35.97 9.17
N PRO A 71 11.38 -35.19 8.17
CA PRO A 71 11.28 -33.76 8.34
C PRO A 71 10.32 -33.51 9.50
N GLN A 72 10.83 -32.91 10.58
CA GLN A 72 10.01 -32.45 11.69
C GLN A 72 8.90 -31.55 11.12
N ASN A 73 7.64 -31.90 11.39
CA ASN A 73 6.41 -31.19 11.01
C ASN A 73 6.56 -30.23 9.82
N ALA A 74 6.52 -30.80 8.61
CA ALA A 74 6.69 -30.13 7.31
C ALA A 74 5.89 -28.82 7.15
N LEU A 75 4.70 -28.71 7.78
CA LEU A 75 3.86 -27.50 7.69
C LEU A 75 4.55 -26.22 8.20
N LEU A 76 5.32 -26.32 9.30
CA LEU A 76 5.98 -25.15 9.89
C LEU A 76 7.42 -25.00 9.42
N ALA A 77 8.10 -26.10 9.08
CA ALA A 77 9.46 -26.07 8.56
C ALA A 77 9.54 -25.38 7.19
N ASP A 78 8.60 -25.69 6.28
CA ASP A 78 8.57 -25.06 4.96
C ASP A 78 8.18 -23.58 5.05
N SER A 79 7.25 -23.24 5.94
CA SER A 79 6.85 -21.85 6.21
C SER A 79 8.02 -21.05 6.79
N TYR A 80 8.76 -21.63 7.75
CA TYR A 80 9.93 -21.00 8.36
C TYR A 80 11.06 -20.80 7.33
N ASN A 81 11.37 -21.82 6.53
CA ASN A 81 12.37 -21.72 5.48
C ASN A 81 11.97 -20.68 4.41
N THR A 82 10.69 -20.62 4.05
CA THR A 82 10.18 -19.61 3.10
C THR A 82 10.33 -18.19 3.66
N ILE A 83 9.94 -17.97 4.92
CA ILE A 83 10.10 -16.66 5.56
C ILE A 83 11.57 -16.27 5.67
N TYR A 84 12.44 -17.23 6.04
CA TYR A 84 13.87 -17.02 6.11
C TYR A 84 14.47 -16.67 4.74
N PHE A 85 14.09 -17.42 3.70
CA PHE A 85 14.50 -17.15 2.32
C PHE A 85 14.06 -15.76 1.88
N LEU A 86 12.80 -15.39 2.10
CA LEU A 86 12.29 -14.05 1.77
C LEU A 86 13.06 -12.96 2.49
N LEU A 87 13.30 -13.13 3.79
CA LEU A 87 14.03 -12.14 4.59
C LEU A 87 15.45 -11.96 4.05
N VAL A 88 16.21 -13.05 3.89
CA VAL A 88 17.58 -13.01 3.35
C VAL A 88 17.60 -12.39 1.95
N TYR A 89 16.65 -12.79 1.09
CA TYR A 89 16.53 -12.29 -0.27
C TYR A 89 16.23 -10.77 -0.31
N PHE A 90 15.32 -10.27 0.52
CA PHE A 90 15.03 -8.84 0.62
C PHE A 90 16.15 -8.04 1.28
N THR A 91 16.91 -8.65 2.20
CA THR A 91 18.10 -8.03 2.82
C THR A 91 19.37 -8.14 1.98
N GLY A 92 19.32 -8.81 0.82
CA GLY A 92 20.46 -8.90 -0.09
C GLY A 92 20.88 -7.51 -0.57
N GLU A 93 22.18 -7.22 -0.54
CA GLU A 93 22.74 -5.88 -0.78
C GLU A 93 22.21 -5.22 -2.07
N GLY A 94 22.18 -5.97 -3.17
CA GLY A 94 21.68 -5.47 -4.45
C GLY A 94 20.18 -5.17 -4.47
N LEU A 95 19.37 -6.05 -3.88
CA LEU A 95 17.91 -5.90 -3.88
C LEU A 95 17.46 -4.83 -2.89
N ALA A 96 18.06 -4.80 -1.70
CA ALA A 96 17.82 -3.77 -0.69
C ALA A 96 18.15 -2.37 -1.22
N MET A 97 19.29 -2.21 -1.90
CA MET A 97 19.68 -0.93 -2.51
C MET A 97 18.71 -0.51 -3.63
N LEU A 98 18.26 -1.45 -4.46
CA LEU A 98 17.26 -1.18 -5.51
C LEU A 98 15.92 -0.75 -4.91
N LEU A 99 15.43 -1.46 -3.89
CA LEU A 99 14.16 -1.15 -3.22
C LEU A 99 14.21 0.23 -2.57
N LEU A 100 15.31 0.54 -1.89
CA LEU A 100 15.55 1.86 -1.29
C LEU A 100 15.52 2.96 -2.36
N PHE A 101 16.22 2.75 -3.47
CA PHE A 101 16.22 3.71 -4.58
C PHE A 101 14.82 3.95 -5.16
N LEU A 102 14.04 2.88 -5.38
CA LEU A 102 12.68 2.98 -5.89
C LEU A 102 11.75 3.73 -4.94
N VAL A 103 11.78 3.41 -3.64
CA VAL A 103 10.96 4.10 -2.63
C VAL A 103 11.32 5.57 -2.56
N LEU A 104 12.61 5.89 -2.58
CA LEU A 104 13.07 7.28 -2.55
C LEU A 104 12.69 8.04 -3.81
N PHE A 105 12.79 7.42 -4.98
CA PHE A 105 12.36 7.98 -6.26
C PHE A 105 10.85 8.28 -6.27
N VAL A 106 10.01 7.32 -5.86
CA VAL A 106 8.55 7.52 -5.78
C VAL A 106 8.19 8.61 -4.78
N THR A 107 8.88 8.65 -3.63
CA THR A 107 8.65 9.69 -2.62
C THR A 107 9.06 11.07 -3.16
N PHE A 108 10.16 11.15 -3.90
CA PHE A 108 10.63 12.37 -4.52
C PHE A 108 9.66 12.89 -5.59
N GLU A 109 9.20 12.01 -6.48
CA GLU A 109 8.15 12.32 -7.47
C GLU A 109 6.87 12.80 -6.77
N ALA A 110 6.44 12.12 -5.70
CA ALA A 110 5.27 12.54 -4.93
C ALA A 110 5.43 13.94 -4.30
N VAL A 111 6.64 14.30 -3.86
CA VAL A 111 6.95 15.63 -3.32
C VAL A 111 6.99 16.68 -4.44
N LEU A 112 7.58 16.37 -5.59
CA LEU A 112 7.61 17.28 -6.74
C LEU A 112 6.21 17.53 -7.33
N LEU A 113 5.41 16.47 -7.42
CA LEU A 113 4.04 16.51 -7.95
C LEU A 113 3.05 17.07 -6.92
N LYS A 114 3.47 17.26 -5.66
CA LYS A 114 2.67 17.89 -4.62
C LYS A 114 2.40 19.35 -4.96
N LYS A 115 1.26 19.58 -5.60
CA LYS A 115 0.71 20.91 -5.89
C LYS A 115 0.60 21.71 -4.59
N ARG A 116 1.27 22.89 -4.51
CA ARG A 116 1.24 23.78 -3.33
C ARG A 116 -0.18 24.23 -2.97
N ASP A 117 -1.05 24.41 -3.97
CA ASP A 117 -2.45 24.79 -3.79
C ASP A 117 -3.37 23.78 -4.49
N PRO A 118 -3.69 22.63 -3.86
CA PRO A 118 -4.65 21.70 -4.42
C PRO A 118 -6.03 22.39 -4.43
N GLU A 119 -6.54 22.68 -5.64
CA GLU A 119 -7.87 23.23 -5.78
C GLU A 119 -8.90 22.22 -5.26
N PRO A 120 -9.99 22.65 -4.60
CA PRO A 120 -11.03 21.74 -4.16
C PRO A 120 -11.58 20.98 -5.37
N TRP A 121 -11.44 19.66 -5.40
CA TRP A 121 -11.99 18.82 -6.48
C TRP A 121 -13.53 18.80 -6.49
N ARG A 122 -14.14 19.39 -5.47
CA ARG A 122 -15.57 19.70 -5.45
C ARG A 122 -15.78 21.07 -6.08
N HIS A 123 -16.32 21.11 -7.30
CA HIS A 123 -16.86 22.32 -7.90
C HIS A 123 -18.03 22.86 -7.04
N VAL A 124 -17.74 23.81 -6.14
CA VAL A 124 -18.79 24.54 -5.41
C VAL A 124 -19.16 25.78 -6.23
N PHE A 125 -20.13 25.64 -7.12
CA PHE A 125 -20.73 26.76 -7.84
C PHE A 125 -21.52 27.64 -6.86
N SER A 126 -20.86 28.63 -6.26
CA SER A 126 -21.51 29.61 -5.39
C SER A 126 -21.39 31.00 -5.99
N ILE A 127 -22.52 31.53 -6.48
CA ILE A 127 -22.64 32.88 -7.06
C ILE A 127 -22.26 34.01 -6.09
N ILE A 128 -22.05 33.70 -4.80
CA ILE A 128 -21.74 34.67 -3.74
C ILE A 128 -20.23 34.98 -3.67
N TYR A 129 -19.36 34.04 -4.06
CA TYR A 129 -17.89 34.22 -4.05
C TYR A 129 -17.34 34.95 -5.27
N TYR A 130 -18.21 35.46 -6.14
CA TYR A 130 -17.91 36.12 -7.41
C TYR A 130 -17.25 37.52 -7.29
N GLY A 131 -16.52 37.78 -6.20
CA GLY A 131 -15.83 39.04 -5.95
C GLY A 131 -14.75 39.01 -4.86
N PHE A 132 -14.56 37.87 -4.17
CA PHE A 132 -13.57 37.75 -3.09
C PHE A 132 -12.55 36.60 -3.29
N GLY A 133 -12.59 35.89 -4.42
CA GLY A 133 -11.62 34.85 -4.76
C GLY A 133 -10.82 35.24 -6.00
N ASP A 134 -9.49 35.28 -5.87
CA ASP A 134 -8.45 35.48 -6.89
C ASP A 134 -8.92 36.21 -8.16
N ALA A 135 -8.70 37.52 -8.21
CA ALA A 135 -9.06 38.39 -9.33
C ALA A 135 -8.46 37.93 -10.68
N ASN A 136 -7.37 37.14 -10.67
CA ASN A 136 -6.78 36.59 -11.88
C ASN A 136 -7.55 35.39 -12.45
N ARG A 137 -8.28 34.62 -11.62
CA ARG A 137 -8.94 33.38 -12.04
C ARG A 137 -10.25 33.60 -12.83
N TYR A 138 -10.87 34.78 -12.70
CA TYR A 138 -12.18 35.09 -13.32
C TYR A 138 -12.20 36.41 -14.12
N THR A 139 -11.07 36.82 -14.70
CA THR A 139 -10.96 38.02 -15.55
C THR A 139 -11.98 38.05 -16.70
N TYR A 140 -12.42 36.87 -17.17
CA TYR A 140 -13.45 36.72 -18.20
C TYR A 140 -14.83 37.27 -17.78
N TYR A 141 -15.19 37.14 -16.50
CA TYR A 141 -16.51 37.50 -15.98
C TYR A 141 -16.53 38.82 -15.20
N ALA A 142 -15.37 39.41 -14.92
CA ALA A 142 -15.24 40.77 -14.41
C ALA A 142 -15.57 41.85 -15.48
N LYS A 143 -15.79 41.45 -16.75
CA LYS A 143 -16.10 42.38 -17.84
C LYS A 143 -17.55 42.84 -17.74
N SER A 144 -17.75 44.13 -17.46
CA SER A 144 -19.07 44.79 -17.40
C SER A 144 -19.91 44.56 -18.66
N GLU A 145 -19.27 44.48 -19.83
CA GLU A 145 -19.89 44.15 -21.12
C GLU A 145 -20.63 42.81 -21.12
N LYS A 146 -20.03 41.76 -20.55
CA LYS A 146 -20.66 40.43 -20.52
C LYS A 146 -21.82 40.38 -19.54
N ILE A 147 -21.65 41.04 -18.39
CA ILE A 147 -22.71 41.17 -17.40
C ILE A 147 -23.92 41.90 -18.02
N ARG A 148 -23.68 42.93 -18.84
CA ARG A 148 -24.74 43.64 -19.59
C ARG A 148 -25.42 42.73 -20.61
N GLN A 149 -24.67 41.95 -21.40
CA GLN A 149 -25.24 41.01 -22.36
C GLN A 149 -26.13 39.96 -21.68
N VAL A 150 -25.66 39.37 -20.57
CA VAL A 150 -26.44 38.40 -19.80
C VAL A 150 -27.68 39.04 -19.20
N PHE A 151 -27.57 40.27 -18.69
CA PHE A 151 -28.72 41.01 -18.16
C PHE A 151 -29.78 41.28 -19.22
N LEU A 152 -29.40 41.80 -20.40
CA LEU A 152 -30.33 42.04 -21.50
C LEU A 152 -30.99 40.74 -21.98
N SER A 153 -30.24 39.64 -22.05
CA SER A 153 -30.78 38.31 -22.35
C SER A 153 -31.80 37.86 -21.29
N LYS A 154 -31.53 38.13 -20.01
CA LYS A 154 -32.47 37.85 -18.91
C LYS A 154 -33.75 38.70 -19.04
N VAL A 155 -33.63 40.00 -19.33
CA VAL A 155 -34.79 40.90 -19.53
C VAL A 155 -35.65 40.40 -20.69
N ARG A 156 -35.03 40.03 -21.81
CA ARG A 156 -35.72 39.45 -22.97
C ARG A 156 -36.47 38.16 -22.61
N ASN A 157 -35.79 37.22 -21.95
CA ASN A 157 -36.37 35.92 -21.61
C ASN A 157 -37.51 36.06 -20.58
N GLN A 158 -37.40 36.96 -19.61
CA GLN A 158 -38.43 37.20 -18.59
C GLN A 158 -39.72 37.77 -19.20
N ASN A 159 -39.58 38.61 -20.23
CA ASN A 159 -40.71 39.24 -20.93
C ASN A 159 -41.20 38.42 -22.13
N GLY A 160 -40.66 37.21 -22.35
CA GLY A 160 -41.08 36.33 -23.44
C GLY A 160 -40.79 36.86 -24.85
N LEU A 161 -39.89 37.84 -24.97
CA LEU A 161 -39.62 38.53 -26.24
C LEU A 161 -38.72 37.69 -27.14
N THR A 162 -39.01 37.67 -28.44
CA THR A 162 -38.08 37.11 -29.42
C THR A 162 -36.84 37.99 -29.56
N ARG A 163 -35.77 37.46 -30.17
CA ARG A 163 -34.52 38.21 -30.36
C ARG A 163 -34.75 39.45 -31.24
N GLU A 164 -35.58 39.33 -32.27
CA GLU A 164 -35.84 40.38 -33.24
C GLU A 164 -36.69 41.50 -32.65
N GLU A 165 -37.76 41.16 -31.92
CA GLU A 165 -38.59 42.13 -31.20
C GLU A 165 -37.79 42.91 -30.16
N PHE A 166 -36.88 42.22 -29.44
CA PHE A 166 -36.03 42.86 -28.44
C PHE A 166 -35.01 43.82 -29.05
N HIS A 167 -34.46 43.51 -30.23
CA HIS A 167 -33.52 44.40 -30.93
C HIS A 167 -34.21 45.57 -31.63
N ALA A 168 -35.47 45.41 -32.04
CA ALA A 168 -36.28 46.46 -32.63
C ALA A 168 -36.88 47.43 -31.60
N MET A 169 -36.78 47.10 -30.31
CA MET A 169 -37.40 47.88 -29.23
C MET A 169 -36.68 49.23 -28.99
N PRO A 170 -37.43 50.34 -28.88
CA PRO A 170 -36.88 51.62 -28.46
C PRO A 170 -36.30 51.57 -27.03
N ALA A 171 -35.23 52.33 -26.79
CA ALA A 171 -34.58 52.38 -25.46
C ALA A 171 -35.55 52.82 -24.34
N LYS A 172 -36.56 53.65 -24.65
CA LYS A 172 -37.60 54.07 -23.69
C LYS A 172 -38.41 52.88 -23.17
N ASP A 173 -38.76 51.96 -24.04
CA ASP A 173 -39.59 50.80 -23.68
C ASP A 173 -38.77 49.77 -22.90
N LEU A 174 -37.47 49.64 -23.22
CA LEU A 174 -36.53 48.84 -22.43
C LEU A 174 -36.42 49.35 -20.98
N VAL A 175 -36.38 50.66 -20.77
CA VAL A 175 -36.35 51.26 -19.42
C VAL A 175 -37.62 50.93 -18.65
N ALA A 176 -38.78 51.02 -19.33
CA ALA A 176 -40.07 50.69 -18.74
C ALA A 176 -40.15 49.21 -18.33
N LEU A 177 -39.61 48.29 -19.13
CA LEU A 177 -39.55 46.85 -18.82
C LEU A 177 -38.65 46.53 -17.62
N ILE A 178 -37.57 47.28 -17.42
CA ILE A 178 -36.62 47.04 -16.32
C ILE A 178 -37.19 47.58 -15.00
N ASN A 179 -37.90 48.72 -15.02
CA ASN A 179 -38.51 49.34 -13.83
C ASN A 179 -37.53 49.57 -12.65
N ASP A 180 -36.24 49.73 -12.94
CA ASP A 180 -35.18 50.11 -11.99
C ASP A 180 -34.24 51.12 -12.67
N PRO A 181 -34.12 52.36 -12.14
CA PRO A 181 -33.34 53.42 -12.79
C PRO A 181 -31.84 53.12 -12.88
N VAL A 182 -31.28 52.33 -11.95
CA VAL A 182 -29.86 52.00 -11.93
C VAL A 182 -29.54 50.88 -12.90
N LEU A 183 -30.41 49.87 -12.99
CA LEU A 183 -30.28 48.81 -13.98
C LEU A 183 -30.56 49.30 -15.41
N ALA A 184 -31.50 50.24 -15.57
CA ALA A 184 -31.79 50.89 -16.84
C ALA A 184 -30.57 51.69 -17.34
N LYS A 185 -29.93 52.46 -16.47
CA LYS A 185 -28.69 53.17 -16.81
C LYS A 185 -27.56 52.20 -17.21
N PHE A 186 -27.42 51.10 -16.50
CA PHE A 186 -26.45 50.04 -16.82
C PHE A 186 -26.72 49.37 -18.17
N ALA A 187 -27.99 49.22 -18.56
CA ALA A 187 -28.39 48.61 -19.82
C ALA A 187 -28.11 49.50 -21.04
N ILE A 188 -28.30 50.82 -20.90
CA ILE A 188 -28.19 51.79 -22.01
C ILE A 188 -26.76 52.31 -22.17
N GLU A 189 -26.11 52.68 -21.07
CA GLU A 189 -24.81 53.35 -21.13
C GLU A 189 -23.66 52.36 -20.88
N PRO A 190 -22.78 52.13 -21.88
CA PRO A 190 -21.55 51.36 -21.68
C PRO A 190 -20.54 52.18 -20.88
N SER A 191 -20.71 52.21 -19.56
CA SER A 191 -19.77 52.85 -18.62
C SER A 191 -18.76 51.86 -18.05
N LYS A 192 -17.55 52.36 -17.71
CA LYS A 192 -16.58 51.61 -16.92
C LYS A 192 -17.01 51.64 -15.46
N TYR A 193 -17.40 50.49 -14.93
CA TYR A 193 -17.75 50.32 -13.52
C TYR A 193 -16.54 49.82 -12.74
N SER A 194 -16.34 50.34 -11.53
CA SER A 194 -15.39 49.74 -10.59
C SER A 194 -15.87 48.35 -10.14
N LEU A 195 -14.98 47.57 -9.53
CA LEU A 195 -15.32 46.23 -9.04
C LEU A 195 -16.50 46.28 -8.05
N GLU A 196 -16.48 47.22 -7.10
CA GLU A 196 -17.52 47.40 -6.08
C GLU A 196 -18.88 47.78 -6.70
N GLN A 197 -18.88 48.71 -7.65
CA GLN A 197 -20.09 49.11 -8.36
C GLN A 197 -20.65 47.95 -9.20
N THR A 198 -19.78 47.16 -9.84
CA THR A 198 -20.19 45.98 -10.60
C THR A 198 -20.86 44.93 -9.70
N VAL A 199 -20.31 44.69 -8.50
CA VAL A 199 -20.91 43.79 -7.52
C VAL A 199 -22.29 44.30 -7.06
N ALA A 200 -22.44 45.61 -6.83
CA ALA A 200 -23.73 46.19 -6.47
C ALA A 200 -24.77 46.00 -7.58
N VAL A 201 -24.39 46.19 -8.85
CA VAL A 201 -25.25 45.94 -10.02
C VAL A 201 -25.62 44.46 -10.12
N VAL A 202 -24.67 43.53 -9.95
CA VAL A 202 -24.94 42.08 -10.00
C VAL A 202 -25.90 41.63 -8.89
N LYS A 203 -25.77 42.17 -7.67
CA LYS A 203 -26.71 41.89 -6.57
C LYS A 203 -28.13 42.35 -6.94
N ARG A 204 -28.28 43.53 -7.56
CA ARG A 204 -29.57 44.03 -8.03
C ARG A 204 -30.15 43.21 -9.18
N ILE A 205 -29.35 42.84 -10.18
CA ILE A 205 -29.76 41.93 -11.28
C ILE A 205 -30.26 40.58 -10.74
N LYS A 206 -29.64 40.06 -9.67
CA LYS A 206 -30.05 38.82 -9.01
C LYS A 206 -31.39 38.93 -8.27
N ALA A 207 -31.68 40.10 -7.70
CA ALA A 207 -32.95 40.40 -7.05
C ALA A 207 -34.06 40.74 -8.06
N TRP A 208 -33.69 41.27 -9.22
CA TRP A 208 -34.62 41.61 -10.30
C TRP A 208 -35.34 40.37 -10.85
N GLY A 209 -36.68 40.40 -10.83
CA GLY A 209 -37.56 39.32 -11.29
C GLY A 209 -37.80 38.18 -10.27
N ARG A 210 -37.47 38.38 -8.98
CA ARG A 210 -37.73 37.41 -7.89
C ARG A 210 -38.87 37.79 -6.94
N THR A 211 -39.54 38.91 -7.21
CA THR A 211 -40.81 39.33 -6.61
C THR A 211 -41.93 39.00 -7.56
#